data_AF-A0A1F5WBM6-F1
#
_entry.id   AF-A0A1F5WBM6-F1
#
_cell.length_a   1.000
_cell.length_b   1.000
_cell.length_c   1.000
_cell.angle_alpha   90.00
_cell.angle_beta   90.00
_cell.angle_gamma   90.00
#
_symmetry.space_group_name_H-M   'P 1'
#
loop_
_entity.id
_entity.type
_entity.pdbx_description
1 polymer ?
#
loop_
_entity_poly.entity_id
_entity_poly.type
_entity_poly.pdbx_seq_one_letter_code
_entity_poly.pdbx_strand_id
1 'polypeptide(L)' 'MNGSTIQEKRIGDIAHKQVMAALREILSDPDRGLELRAGFVSRVKKSMRSKEAGKVKNLEEVLANRAA' A
#
# COMPACT_ATOMS: atom_id res chain seq x y z
N MET A 1 -9.36 -14.26 -46.17
CA MET A 1 -10.12 -14.42 -44.92
C MET A 1 -9.33 -13.81 -43.74
N ASN A 2 -9.04 -12.51 -43.77
CA ASN A 2 -8.08 -11.88 -42.81
C ASN A 2 -8.74 -10.83 -41.89
N GLY A 3 -10.04 -10.56 -42.04
CA GLY A 3 -10.75 -9.55 -41.24
C GLY A 3 -11.13 -10.03 -39.83
N SER A 4 -11.46 -11.32 -39.69
CA SER A 4 -11.88 -11.92 -38.41
C SER A 4 -10.76 -11.88 -37.37
N THR A 5 -9.55 -12.26 -37.79
CA THR A 5 -8.37 -12.31 -36.91
C THR A 5 -7.88 -10.92 -36.46
N ILE A 6 -8.12 -9.87 -37.25
CA ILE A 6 -7.78 -8.48 -36.84
C ILE A 6 -8.79 -7.97 -35.80
N GLN A 7 -10.08 -8.26 -35.99
CA GLN A 7 -11.12 -7.88 -35.04
C GLN A 7 -11.00 -8.66 -33.72
N GLU A 8 -10.74 -9.96 -33.78
CA GLU A 8 -10.49 -10.81 -32.61
C GLU A 8 -9.29 -10.32 -31.80
N LYS A 9 -8.17 -9.96 -32.46
CA LYS A 9 -7.00 -9.37 -31.79
C LYS A 9 -7.34 -8.04 -31.11
N ARG A 10 -8.09 -7.15 -31.77
CA ARG A 10 -8.53 -5.88 -31.16
C ARG A 10 -9.38 -6.10 -29.92
N ILE A 11 -10.31 -7.04 -29.97
CA ILE A 11 -11.16 -7.37 -28.81
C ILE A 11 -10.31 -7.95 -27.68
N GLY A 12 -9.37 -8.84 -27.99
CA GLY A 12 -8.41 -9.37 -27.03
C GLY A 12 -7.57 -8.30 -26.35
N ASP A 13 -7.04 -7.34 -27.12
CA ASP A 13 -6.25 -6.22 -26.59
C ASP A 13 -7.06 -5.31 -25.67
N ILE A 14 -8.33 -5.04 -26.02
CA ILE A 14 -9.24 -4.25 -25.19
C ILE A 14 -9.51 -4.99 -23.88
N ALA A 15 -9.85 -6.27 -23.94
CA ALA A 15 -10.10 -7.09 -22.75
C ALA A 15 -8.86 -7.15 -21.85
N HIS A 16 -7.68 -7.36 -22.43
CA HIS A 16 -6.42 -7.40 -21.69
C HIS A 16 -6.13 -6.07 -20.97
N LYS A 17 -6.32 -4.92 -21.66
CA LYS A 17 -6.13 -3.60 -21.05
C LYS A 17 -7.10 -3.34 -19.90
N GLN A 18 -8.37 -3.72 -20.06
CA GLN A 18 -9.38 -3.55 -19.01
C GLN A 18 -9.08 -4.40 -17.78
N VAL A 19 -8.69 -5.67 -17.98
CA VAL A 19 -8.28 -6.56 -16.87
C VAL A 19 -7.05 -6.02 -16.16
N MET A 20 -6.03 -5.58 -16.91
CA MET A 20 -4.81 -5.01 -16.31
C MET A 20 -5.09 -3.72 -15.54
N ALA A 21 -5.99 -2.87 -16.02
CA ALA A 21 -6.41 -1.66 -15.31
C ALA A 21 -7.11 -2.00 -14.00
N ALA A 22 -8.06 -2.95 -14.02
CA ALA A 22 -8.76 -3.41 -12.82
C ALA A 22 -7.80 -4.04 -11.79
N LEU A 23 -6.87 -4.89 -12.24
CA LEU A 23 -5.86 -5.49 -11.36
C LEU A 23 -4.94 -4.42 -10.76
N ARG A 24 -4.53 -3.42 -11.54
CA ARG A 24 -3.71 -2.32 -11.04
C ARG A 24 -4.45 -1.50 -9.99
N GLU A 25 -5.74 -1.26 -10.17
CA GLU A 25 -6.56 -0.55 -9.18
C GLU A 25 -6.69 -1.36 -7.89
N ILE A 26 -6.99 -2.65 -7.97
CA ILE A 26 -7.09 -3.55 -6.81
C ILE A 26 -5.76 -3.60 -6.05
N LEU A 27 -4.64 -3.69 -6.76
CA LEU A 27 -3.30 -3.80 -6.17
C LEU A 27 -2.66 -2.46 -5.81
N SER A 28 -3.25 -1.33 -6.23
CA SER A 28 -2.72 0.01 -5.94
C SER A 28 -2.86 0.40 -4.47
N ASP A 29 -3.82 -0.21 -3.77
CA ASP A 29 -4.03 0.00 -2.35
C ASP A 29 -3.64 -1.27 -1.59
N PRO A 30 -2.37 -1.37 -1.14
CA PRO A 30 -1.90 -2.52 -0.36
C PRO A 30 -2.63 -2.65 0.99
N ASP A 31 -3.28 -1.57 1.44
CA ASP A 31 -4.00 -1.52 2.71
C ASP A 31 -5.51 -1.73 2.54
N ARG A 32 -6.00 -1.94 1.30
CA ARG A 32 -7.43 -2.12 1.03
C ARG A 32 -8.00 -3.33 1.77
N GLY A 33 -8.95 -3.07 2.65
CA GLY A 33 -9.58 -4.11 3.49
C GLY A 33 -8.82 -4.43 4.78
N LEU A 34 -7.70 -3.76 5.07
CA LEU A 34 -7.06 -3.82 6.38
C LEU A 34 -7.83 -2.94 7.37
N GLU A 35 -8.70 -3.54 8.16
CA GLU A 35 -9.41 -2.83 9.21
C GLU A 35 -8.45 -2.41 10.34
N LEU A 36 -8.52 -1.13 10.73
CA LEU A 36 -7.81 -0.61 11.89
C LEU A 36 -8.43 -1.18 13.18
N ARG A 37 -7.85 -2.26 13.68
CA ARG A 37 -8.25 -2.86 14.96
C ARG A 37 -8.11 -1.85 16.11
N ALA A 38 -9.02 -1.89 17.08
CA ALA A 38 -9.01 -0.99 18.25
C ALA A 38 -7.65 -0.97 18.98
N GLY A 39 -6.98 -2.12 19.07
CA GLY A 39 -5.64 -2.23 19.66
C GLY A 39 -4.55 -1.49 18.87
N PHE A 40 -4.66 -1.41 17.54
CA PHE A 40 -3.74 -0.62 16.72
C PHE A 40 -3.97 0.88 16.95
N VAL A 41 -5.23 1.33 16.92
CA VAL A 41 -5.60 2.73 17.21
C VAL A 41 -5.11 3.16 18.59
N SER A 42 -5.27 2.31 19.61
CA SER A 42 -4.77 2.57 20.97
C SER A 42 -3.25 2.74 21.01
N ARG A 43 -2.50 1.88 20.30
CA ARG A 43 -1.04 1.98 20.19
C ARG A 43 -0.59 3.28 19.51
N VAL A 44 -1.26 3.67 18.43
CA VAL A 44 -0.97 4.93 17.72
C VAL A 44 -1.23 6.13 18.65
N LYS A 45 -2.39 6.18 19.32
CA LYS A 45 -2.70 7.23 20.30
C LYS A 45 -1.69 7.30 21.45
N LYS A 46 -1.20 6.14 21.93
CA LYS A 46 -0.15 6.09 22.95
C LYS A 46 1.17 6.64 22.41
N SER A 47 1.54 6.28 21.18
CA SER A 47 2.75 6.79 20.51
C SER A 47 2.72 8.32 20.36
N MET A 48 1.60 8.87 19.88
CA MET A 48 1.42 10.33 19.75
C MET A 48 1.57 11.04 21.10
N ARG A 49 0.89 10.57 22.15
CA ARG A 49 1.04 11.12 23.51
C ARG A 49 2.46 11.01 24.05
N SER A 50 3.17 9.93 23.72
CA SER A 50 4.58 9.75 24.08
C SER A 50 5.47 10.79 23.40
N LYS A 51 5.18 11.11 22.12
CA LYS A 51 5.87 12.16 21.37
C LYS A 51 5.63 13.54 21.99
N GLU A 52 4.37 13.88 22.27
CA GLU A 52 3.99 15.15 22.92
C GLU A 52 4.63 15.31 24.30
N ALA A 53 4.75 14.23 25.06
CA ALA A 53 5.40 14.21 26.37
C ALA A 53 6.94 14.23 26.30
N GLY A 54 7.55 14.39 25.12
CA GLY A 54 9.01 14.41 24.95
C GLY A 54 9.70 13.06 25.23
N LYS A 55 8.96 11.95 25.20
CA LYS A 55 9.48 10.60 25.51
C LYS A 55 9.98 9.84 24.27
N VAL A 56 10.12 10.53 23.14
CA VAL A 56 10.68 9.95 21.92
C VAL A 56 12.11 10.45 21.74
N LYS A 57 12.97 9.59 21.20
CA LYS A 57 14.36 9.93 20.85
C LYS A 57 14.51 9.90 19.34
N ASN A 58 15.46 10.67 18.81
CA ASN A 58 15.80 10.56 17.40
C ASN A 58 16.40 9.19 17.12
N LEU A 59 16.12 8.65 15.93
CA LEU A 59 16.63 7.35 15.53
C LEU A 59 18.17 7.34 15.51
N GLU A 60 18.79 8.43 15.05
CA GLU A 60 20.25 8.61 15.06
C GLU A 60 20.84 8.46 16.47
N GLU A 61 20.20 9.05 17.49
CA GLU A 61 20.62 8.91 18.89
C GLU A 61 20.49 7.47 19.40
N VAL A 62 19.46 6.74 18.96
CA VAL A 62 19.26 5.33 19.33
C VAL A 62 20.32 4.44 18.67
N LEU A 63 20.65 4.71 17.41
CA LEU A 63 21.65 3.95 16.66
C LEU A 63 23.06 4.19 17.19
N ALA A 64 23.40 5.44 17.51
CA ALA A 64 24.69 5.80 18.11
C ALA A 64 24.92 5.08 19.45
N ASN A 65 23.88 4.94 20.29
CA ASN A 65 23.96 4.25 21.59
C ASN A 65 24.03 2.71 21.51
N ARG A 66 23.80 2.10 20.33
CA ARG A 66 23.94 0.65 20.14
C ARG A 66 25.29 0.23 19.54
N ALA A 67 26.04 1.19 19.00
CA ALA A 67 27.36 0.96 18.43
C ALA A 67 28.50 1.12 19.45
N ALA A 68 28.19 1.53 20.69
CA ALA A 68 29.08 1.58 21.85
C ALA A 68 28.82 0.39 22.78
#